data_AF-A0A2N6IBN9-F1
#
_entry.id   AF-A0A2N6IBN9-F1
#
_cell.length_a   1.000
_cell.length_b   1.000
_cell.length_c   1.000
_cell.angle_alpha   90.00
_cell.angle_beta   90.00
_cell.angle_gamma   90.00
#
_symmetry.space_group_name_H-M   'P 1'
#
loop_
_entity.id
_entity.type
_entity.pdbx_description
1 polymer ?
#
loop_
_entity_poly.entity_id
_entity_poly.type
_entity_poly.pdbx_seq_one_letter_code
_entity_poly.pdbx_strand_id
1 'polypeptide(L)'
;MAAANLKLAFHIAKKYLYSGEPLDDLAQEANIGLMKAVERFDWRRGYKFSTYATWWIRQQVGRAVADTVRTIRIPVHVHDKLQKLSKETRAFESETGRPPEPAEIAERLGISLRILGTLERIPQEPTSIDDEFDEELIDASAYDSLVSPDPFESCAESQCCRTVDSVILTLKRKEEKVTRLRFGIGVSNSFTLEEVGVAYGVTRERIRQIEAKSLRKLRNPIHSDRLLLALYGSLPVRGEKPPSVDVSADEADEADGAIVEEIIADVDQPPKIDPSSEINEDPITYVKMSSPNESSALIQLMVTLKSLGRLLSQMEDAGVRVLDDRQGTSGKIWVDVADISNGKHRKLVRKLLAVGFEFSPGKGYWK
;
A
#
# COMPACT_ATOMS: atom_id res chain seq x y z
N MET A 1 -10.94 10.62 49.48
CA MET A 1 -9.96 9.51 49.64
C MET A 1 -8.69 9.71 48.80
N ALA A 2 -8.82 10.09 47.51
CA ALA A 2 -7.67 10.33 46.63
C ALA A 2 -6.73 11.45 47.12
N ALA A 3 -7.25 12.65 47.41
CA ALA A 3 -6.44 13.79 47.86
C ALA A 3 -5.58 13.51 49.12
N ALA A 4 -6.08 12.68 50.03
CA ALA A 4 -5.35 12.30 51.25
C ALA A 4 -4.13 11.39 50.98
N ASN A 5 -4.11 10.68 49.84
CA ASN A 5 -3.09 9.68 49.51
C ASN A 5 -2.17 10.10 48.36
N LEU A 6 -2.20 11.37 47.91
CA LEU A 6 -1.30 11.87 46.87
C LEU A 6 0.18 11.71 47.22
N LYS A 7 0.53 11.84 48.51
CA LYS A 7 1.91 11.61 49.01
C LYS A 7 2.39 10.19 48.73
N LEU A 8 1.50 9.19 48.79
CA LEU A 8 1.83 7.80 48.47
C LEU A 8 2.10 7.64 46.96
N ALA A 9 1.23 8.22 46.12
CA ALA A 9 1.40 8.19 44.66
C ALA A 9 2.73 8.85 44.24
N PHE A 10 3.02 10.04 44.78
CA PHE A 10 4.28 10.74 44.54
C PHE A 10 5.51 9.94 45.00
N HIS A 11 5.46 9.32 46.19
CA HIS A 11 6.56 8.49 46.68
C HIS A 11 6.83 7.28 45.78
N ILE A 12 5.79 6.68 45.19
CA ILE A 12 5.95 5.57 44.25
C ILE A 12 6.48 6.07 42.91
N ALA A 13 5.95 7.18 42.37
CA ALA A 13 6.39 7.79 41.12
C ALA A 13 7.89 8.12 41.14
N LYS A 14 8.40 8.63 42.28
CA LYS A 14 9.83 8.95 42.46
C LYS A 14 10.78 7.78 42.19
N LYS A 15 10.32 6.52 42.31
CA LYS A 15 11.14 5.34 41.99
C LYS A 15 11.40 5.15 40.49
N TYR A 16 10.62 5.82 39.63
CA TYR A 16 10.71 5.75 38.18
C TYR A 16 11.35 7.01 37.56
N LEU A 17 12.00 7.86 38.37
CA LEU A 17 12.59 9.13 37.91
C LEU A 17 13.64 8.95 36.81
N TYR A 18 14.40 7.85 36.85
CA TYR A 18 15.46 7.56 35.86
C TYR A 18 14.95 6.76 34.65
N SER A 19 13.64 6.72 34.44
CA SER A 19 13.05 6.01 33.31
C SER A 19 13.03 6.82 32.00
N GLY A 20 13.29 8.12 32.04
CA GLY A 20 13.29 9.01 30.87
C GLY A 20 12.10 10.00 30.83
N GLU A 21 11.03 9.70 31.56
CA GLU A 21 9.86 10.58 31.69
C GLU A 21 10.05 11.65 32.78
N PRO A 22 9.51 12.86 32.61
CA PRO A 22 9.56 13.89 33.64
C PRO A 22 8.74 13.47 34.87
N LEU A 23 9.18 13.91 36.05
CA LEU A 23 8.57 13.54 37.33
C LEU A 23 7.10 13.94 37.43
N ASP A 24 6.73 15.07 36.83
CA ASP A 24 5.36 15.57 36.86
C ASP A 24 4.43 14.63 36.10
N ASP A 25 4.84 14.12 34.95
CA ASP A 25 4.06 13.17 34.15
C ASP A 25 3.93 11.81 34.87
N LEU A 26 5.02 11.33 35.46
CA LEU A 26 5.00 10.14 36.33
C LEU A 26 4.06 10.30 37.52
N ALA A 27 4.02 11.50 38.12
CA ALA A 27 3.12 11.80 39.23
C ALA A 27 1.65 11.83 38.79
N GLN A 28 1.35 12.34 37.59
CA GLN A 28 -0.02 12.31 37.06
C GLN A 28 -0.47 10.88 36.73
N GLU A 29 0.38 10.08 36.11
CA GLU A 29 0.09 8.67 35.87
C GLU A 29 -0.12 7.89 37.18
N ALA A 30 0.68 8.19 38.20
CA ALA A 30 0.48 7.64 39.54
C ALA A 30 -0.87 8.06 40.16
N ASN A 31 -1.30 9.30 39.95
CA ASN A 31 -2.61 9.78 40.40
C ASN A 31 -3.76 9.06 39.68
N ILE A 32 -3.63 8.78 38.37
CA ILE A 32 -4.59 7.97 37.62
C ILE A 32 -4.67 6.55 38.19
N GLY A 33 -3.53 5.94 38.50
CA GLY A 33 -3.47 4.63 39.15
C GLY A 33 -4.10 4.63 40.54
N LEU A 34 -3.89 5.71 41.32
CA LEU A 34 -4.50 5.90 42.63
C LEU A 34 -6.03 6.04 42.53
N MET A 35 -6.56 6.78 41.55
CA MET A 35 -8.01 6.90 41.34
C MET A 35 -8.65 5.54 41.05
N LYS A 36 -8.04 4.73 40.17
CA LYS A 36 -8.48 3.35 39.90
C LYS A 36 -8.47 2.48 41.16
N ALA A 37 -7.47 2.66 42.02
CA ALA A 37 -7.42 1.97 43.31
C ALA A 37 -8.56 2.38 44.25
N VAL A 38 -8.90 3.67 44.30
CA VAL A 38 -10.01 4.17 45.14
C VAL A 38 -11.34 3.60 44.67
N GLU A 39 -11.59 3.57 43.37
CA GLU A 39 -12.85 3.04 42.79
C GLU A 39 -13.07 1.56 43.11
N ARG A 40 -12.00 0.76 43.14
CA ARG A 40 -12.07 -0.70 43.30
C ARG A 40 -11.78 -1.18 44.72
N PHE A 41 -11.52 -0.28 45.65
CA PHE A 41 -11.16 -0.65 47.02
C PHE A 41 -12.40 -1.02 47.84
N ASP A 42 -12.39 -2.24 48.38
CA ASP A 42 -13.37 -2.70 49.36
C ASP A 42 -12.74 -2.81 50.74
N TRP A 43 -13.17 -1.91 51.65
CA TRP A 43 -12.68 -1.87 53.03
C TRP A 43 -13.14 -3.05 53.87
N ARG A 44 -14.20 -3.77 53.48
CA ARG A 44 -14.73 -4.94 54.20
C ARG A 44 -13.76 -6.11 54.21
N ARG A 45 -12.82 -6.14 53.27
CA ARG A 45 -11.77 -7.17 53.17
C ARG A 45 -10.66 -7.03 54.22
N GLY A 46 -10.62 -5.94 54.99
CA GLY A 46 -9.70 -5.75 56.11
C GLY A 46 -8.24 -5.41 55.73
N TYR A 47 -7.93 -5.24 54.45
CA TYR A 47 -6.60 -4.80 54.01
C TYR A 47 -6.45 -3.28 54.08
N LYS A 48 -5.24 -2.81 54.44
CA LYS A 48 -4.90 -1.38 54.40
C LYS A 48 -4.96 -0.87 52.95
N PHE A 49 -5.57 0.30 52.76
CA PHE A 49 -5.68 0.94 51.46
C PHE A 49 -4.30 1.14 50.79
N SER A 50 -3.29 1.58 51.53
CA SER A 50 -1.95 1.86 50.99
C SER A 50 -1.32 0.62 50.34
N THR A 51 -1.51 -0.57 50.93
CA THR A 51 -1.00 -1.83 50.38
C THR A 51 -1.68 -2.17 49.05
N TYR A 52 -3.00 -1.98 48.98
CA TYR A 52 -3.78 -2.21 47.77
C TYR A 52 -3.46 -1.20 46.65
N ALA A 53 -3.46 0.09 46.99
CA ALA A 53 -3.20 1.17 46.05
C ALA A 53 -1.80 1.11 45.44
N THR A 54 -0.81 0.64 46.20
CA THR A 54 0.57 0.50 45.71
C THR A 54 0.66 -0.36 44.45
N TRP A 55 -0.13 -1.43 44.35
CA TRP A 55 -0.13 -2.30 43.16
C TRP A 55 -0.67 -1.54 41.94
N TRP A 56 -1.82 -0.88 42.07
CA TRP A 56 -2.45 -0.11 41.00
C TRP A 56 -1.58 1.05 40.51
N ILE A 57 -0.94 1.75 41.44
CA ILE A 57 -0.05 2.87 41.12
C ILE A 57 1.18 2.36 40.34
N ARG A 58 1.85 1.29 40.83
CA ARG A 58 3.00 0.71 40.12
C ARG A 58 2.62 0.18 38.74
N GLN A 59 1.46 -0.46 38.62
CA GLN A 59 0.98 -1.00 37.35
C GLN A 59 0.72 0.12 36.34
N GLN A 60 0.06 1.20 36.77
CA GLN A 60 -0.23 2.33 35.89
C GLN A 60 1.04 3.05 35.45
N VAL A 61 1.93 3.40 36.40
CA VAL A 61 3.19 4.08 36.10
C VAL A 61 4.10 3.21 35.24
N GLY A 62 4.28 1.93 35.57
CA GLY A 62 5.12 1.03 34.78
C GLY A 62 4.61 0.85 33.34
N ARG A 63 3.28 0.81 33.16
CA ARG A 63 2.68 0.75 31.82
C ARG A 63 2.87 2.05 31.05
N ALA A 64 2.68 3.21 31.69
CA ALA A 64 2.91 4.50 31.06
C ALA A 64 4.38 4.65 30.64
N VAL A 65 5.32 4.30 31.51
CA VAL A 65 6.76 4.26 31.20
C VAL A 65 7.05 3.40 29.98
N ALA A 66 6.50 2.17 29.92
CA ALA A 66 6.71 1.29 28.77
C ALA A 66 6.08 1.83 27.46
N ASP A 67 5.00 2.60 27.57
CA ASP A 67 4.25 3.12 26.42
C ASP A 67 4.81 4.45 25.87
N THR A 68 5.41 5.29 26.73
CA THR A 68 5.75 6.70 26.41
C THR A 68 7.24 7.01 26.34
N VAL A 69 8.11 6.29 27.07
CA VAL A 69 9.55 6.62 27.22
C VAL A 69 10.30 6.73 25.90
N ARG A 70 9.89 5.97 24.89
CA ARG A 70 10.59 5.92 23.61
C ARG A 70 9.88 6.75 22.56
N THR A 71 10.67 7.55 21.84
CA THR A 71 10.23 8.30 20.64
C THR A 71 9.53 7.39 19.63
N ILE A 72 10.11 6.21 19.38
CA ILE A 72 9.48 5.17 18.58
C ILE A 72 8.81 4.19 19.55
N ARG A 73 7.47 4.20 19.54
CA ARG A 73 6.67 3.36 20.42
C ARG A 73 6.90 1.87 20.14
N ILE A 74 7.15 1.10 21.19
CA ILE A 74 7.33 -0.36 21.15
C ILE A 74 6.23 -1.04 21.97
N PRO A 75 5.72 -2.22 21.57
CA PRO A 75 4.79 -2.98 22.39
C PRO A 75 5.35 -3.37 23.77
N VAL A 76 4.51 -3.33 24.82
CA VAL A 76 4.89 -3.60 26.22
C VAL A 76 5.63 -4.93 26.41
N HIS A 77 5.18 -6.00 25.75
CA HIS A 77 5.81 -7.33 25.89
C HIS A 77 7.23 -7.39 25.29
N VAL A 78 7.54 -6.51 24.34
CA VAL A 78 8.90 -6.37 23.78
C VAL A 78 9.75 -5.51 24.71
N HIS A 79 9.18 -4.42 25.26
CA HIS A 79 9.84 -3.61 26.29
C HIS A 79 10.24 -4.45 27.52
N ASP A 80 9.33 -5.30 28.03
CA ASP A 80 9.61 -6.20 29.15
C ASP A 80 10.77 -7.17 28.85
N LYS A 81 10.85 -7.68 27.63
CA LYS A 81 11.96 -8.55 27.19
C LYS A 81 13.27 -7.79 27.14
N LEU A 82 13.26 -6.55 26.64
CA LEU A 82 14.44 -5.69 26.57
C LEU A 82 14.94 -5.30 27.97
N GLN A 83 14.04 -5.01 28.89
CA GLN A 83 14.40 -4.71 30.28
C GLN A 83 14.99 -5.94 30.99
N LYS A 84 14.43 -7.13 30.76
CA LYS A 84 15.00 -8.40 31.25
C LYS A 84 16.37 -8.65 30.65
N LEU A 85 16.53 -8.46 29.34
CA LEU A 85 17.81 -8.57 28.65
C LEU A 85 18.85 -7.67 29.32
N SER A 86 18.57 -6.37 29.45
CA SER A 86 19.49 -5.42 30.09
C SER A 86 19.83 -5.80 31.54
N LYS A 87 18.85 -6.30 32.30
CA LYS A 87 19.07 -6.74 33.69
C LYS A 87 19.98 -7.96 33.77
N GLU A 88 19.74 -8.97 32.93
CA GLU A 88 20.54 -10.19 32.90
C GLU A 88 21.95 -9.93 32.37
N THR A 89 22.11 -9.07 31.36
CA THR A 89 23.42 -8.63 30.86
C THR A 89 24.23 -7.99 31.99
N ARG A 90 23.65 -7.05 32.73
CA ARG A 90 24.32 -6.41 33.88
C ARG A 90 24.63 -7.39 35.02
N ALA A 91 23.73 -8.33 35.28
CA ALA A 91 23.95 -9.37 36.28
C ALA A 91 25.12 -10.27 35.89
N PHE A 92 25.18 -10.69 34.62
CA PHE A 92 26.26 -11.51 34.08
C PHE A 92 27.61 -10.79 34.14
N GLU A 93 27.65 -9.52 33.73
CA GLU A 93 28.86 -8.68 33.80
C GLU A 93 29.36 -8.55 35.24
N SER A 94 28.44 -8.41 36.20
CA SER A 94 28.79 -8.33 37.62
C SER A 94 29.34 -9.65 38.17
N GLU A 95 28.86 -10.80 37.68
CA GLU A 95 29.28 -12.13 38.14
C GLU A 95 30.59 -12.60 37.52
N THR A 96 30.77 -12.35 36.21
CA THR A 96 31.89 -12.90 35.43
C THR A 96 32.99 -11.87 35.15
N GLY A 97 32.71 -10.58 35.35
CA GLY A 97 33.64 -9.49 35.08
C GLY A 97 33.91 -9.23 33.58
N ARG A 98 33.13 -9.87 32.69
CA ARG A 98 33.24 -9.71 31.23
C ARG A 98 31.85 -9.52 30.60
N PRO A 99 31.77 -8.91 29.39
CA PRO A 99 30.52 -8.91 28.64
C PRO A 99 30.10 -10.34 28.26
N PRO A 100 28.79 -10.63 28.26
CA PRO A 100 28.27 -11.95 27.88
C PRO A 100 28.26 -12.17 26.37
N GLU A 101 28.46 -13.43 25.97
CA GLU A 101 28.21 -13.86 24.58
C GLU A 101 26.70 -14.02 24.33
N PRO A 102 26.18 -13.74 23.12
CA PRO A 102 24.75 -13.81 22.83
C PRO A 102 24.16 -15.21 23.08
N ALA A 103 24.95 -16.28 22.89
CA ALA A 103 24.53 -17.65 23.23
C ALA A 103 24.30 -17.84 24.74
N GLU A 104 25.19 -17.30 25.58
CA GLU A 104 25.10 -17.42 27.04
C GLU A 104 23.89 -16.65 27.59
N ILE A 105 23.60 -15.47 27.03
CA ILE A 105 22.42 -14.67 27.39
C ILE A 105 21.13 -15.37 26.96
N ALA A 106 21.11 -15.92 25.75
CA ALA A 106 19.98 -16.64 25.22
C ALA A 106 19.61 -17.85 26.10
N GLU A 107 20.62 -18.60 26.56
CA GLU A 107 20.44 -19.70 27.50
C GLU A 107 19.90 -19.23 28.86
N ARG A 108 20.45 -18.15 29.43
CA ARG A 108 19.95 -17.58 30.70
C ARG A 108 18.52 -17.06 30.63
N LEU A 109 18.15 -16.41 29.52
CA LEU A 109 16.80 -15.88 29.31
C LEU A 109 15.80 -16.97 28.88
N GLY A 110 16.26 -18.15 28.46
CA GLY A 110 15.43 -19.21 27.91
C GLY A 110 14.79 -18.85 26.55
N ILE A 111 15.50 -18.06 25.74
CA ILE A 111 15.01 -17.54 24.45
C ILE A 111 15.94 -18.05 23.33
N SER A 112 15.41 -18.28 22.12
CA SER A 112 16.26 -18.66 20.97
C SER A 112 17.17 -17.52 20.51
N LEU A 113 18.37 -17.86 20.03
CA LEU A 113 19.33 -16.91 19.42
C LEU A 113 18.71 -16.01 18.33
N ARG A 114 17.78 -16.54 17.52
CA ARG A 114 17.09 -15.73 16.50
C ARG A 114 16.28 -14.59 17.10
N ILE A 115 15.54 -14.87 18.17
CA ILE A 115 14.72 -13.87 18.85
C ILE A 115 15.64 -12.86 19.57
N LEU A 116 16.76 -13.30 20.14
CA LEU A 116 17.74 -12.38 20.72
C LEU A 116 18.28 -11.42 19.65
N GLY A 117 18.69 -11.93 18.49
CA GLY A 117 19.14 -11.11 17.37
C GLY A 117 18.07 -10.13 16.86
N THR A 118 16.77 -10.50 16.92
CA THR A 118 15.70 -9.53 16.63
C THR A 118 15.54 -8.46 17.69
N LEU A 119 15.78 -8.77 18.97
CA LEU A 119 15.72 -7.79 20.06
C LEU A 119 16.90 -6.82 19.99
N GLU A 120 18.09 -7.30 19.64
CA GLU A 120 19.30 -6.48 19.46
C GLU A 120 19.21 -5.56 18.24
N ARG A 121 18.46 -5.95 17.21
CA ARG A 121 18.21 -5.11 16.01
C ARG A 121 17.23 -3.98 16.25
N ILE A 122 16.51 -3.96 17.37
CA ILE A 122 15.59 -2.87 17.67
C ILE A 122 16.43 -1.60 17.81
N PRO A 123 16.09 -0.51 17.09
CA PRO A 123 16.86 0.72 17.15
C PRO A 123 16.95 1.24 18.59
N GLN A 124 18.13 1.76 18.93
CA GLN A 124 18.32 2.50 20.17
C GLN A 124 17.53 3.81 20.14
N GLU A 125 17.47 4.50 21.28
CA GLU A 125 16.84 5.82 21.33
C GLU A 125 17.52 6.75 20.31
N PRO A 126 16.74 7.48 19.48
CA PRO A 126 17.33 8.35 18.48
C PRO A 126 18.09 9.48 19.17
N THR A 127 19.27 9.80 18.64
CA THR A 127 20.08 10.95 19.07
C THR A 127 19.40 12.26 18.67
N SER A 128 19.64 13.33 19.43
CA SER A 128 19.16 14.66 19.07
C SER A 128 19.76 15.11 17.74
N ILE A 129 18.99 15.86 16.95
CA ILE A 129 19.48 16.55 15.76
C ILE A 129 20.28 17.81 16.13
N ASP A 130 20.08 18.34 17.33
CA ASP A 130 20.76 19.56 17.78
C ASP A 130 22.08 19.27 18.53
N ASP A 131 22.38 18.01 18.83
CA ASP A 131 23.68 17.66 19.41
C ASP A 131 24.76 17.97 18.37
N GLU A 132 25.86 18.62 18.80
CA GLU A 132 26.99 18.96 17.93
C GLU A 132 27.50 17.69 17.24
N PHE A 133 27.08 17.50 15.99
CA PHE A 133 27.53 16.39 15.18
C PHE A 133 28.97 16.64 14.79
N ASP A 134 29.87 15.72 15.17
CA ASP A 134 31.09 15.55 14.40
C ASP A 134 30.67 15.25 12.96
N GLU A 135 31.11 16.06 11.99
CA GLU A 135 30.78 15.91 10.55
C GLU A 135 31.05 14.49 10.02
N GLU A 136 31.88 13.71 10.73
CA GLU A 136 32.20 12.31 10.44
C GLU A 136 31.07 11.30 10.79
N LEU A 137 30.12 11.64 11.65
CA LEU A 137 29.08 10.68 12.12
C LEU A 137 27.82 10.67 11.25
N ILE A 138 27.65 11.66 10.38
CA ILE A 138 26.55 11.65 9.43
C ILE A 138 26.94 10.67 8.33
N ASP A 139 26.27 9.51 8.30
CA ASP A 139 26.34 8.61 7.15
C ASP A 139 26.01 9.44 5.91
N ALA A 140 26.99 9.61 5.02
CA ALA A 140 26.88 10.42 3.81
C ALA A 140 25.67 10.00 2.94
N SER A 141 25.14 8.79 3.16
CA SER A 141 23.91 8.28 2.55
C SER A 141 22.63 9.05 2.95
N ALA A 142 22.57 9.62 4.15
CA ALA A 142 21.40 10.37 4.63
C ALA A 142 21.29 11.75 3.97
N TYR A 143 22.43 12.36 3.64
CA TYR A 143 22.47 13.61 2.89
C TYR A 143 21.96 13.43 1.45
N ASP A 144 22.29 12.32 0.79
CA ASP A 144 21.93 12.08 -0.61
C ASP A 144 20.41 12.03 -0.84
N SER A 145 19.65 11.61 0.17
CA SER A 145 18.18 11.56 0.11
C SER A 145 17.49 12.89 0.45
N LEU A 146 18.20 13.82 1.10
CA LEU A 146 17.70 15.14 1.52
C LEU A 146 18.12 16.26 0.57
N VAL A 147 19.09 16.00 -0.30
CA VAL A 147 19.56 16.94 -1.31
C VAL A 147 18.63 16.86 -2.51
N SER A 148 18.16 18.03 -2.97
CA SER A 148 17.48 18.16 -4.26
C SER A 148 18.29 17.42 -5.33
N PRO A 149 17.65 16.72 -6.29
CA PRO A 149 18.38 16.15 -7.41
C PRO A 149 19.29 17.21 -8.03
N ASP A 150 20.48 16.81 -8.47
CA ASP A 150 21.46 17.70 -9.08
C ASP A 150 20.76 18.58 -10.13
N PRO A 151 20.91 19.92 -10.09
CA PRO A 151 20.37 20.80 -11.12
C PRO A 151 20.68 20.35 -12.56
N PHE A 152 21.83 19.69 -12.77
CA PHE A 152 22.17 19.09 -14.06
C PHE A 152 21.24 17.93 -14.43
N GLU A 153 21.02 16.99 -13.50
CA GLU A 153 20.09 15.86 -13.70
C GLU A 153 18.65 16.33 -13.91
N SER A 154 18.17 17.28 -13.10
CA SER A 154 16.83 17.84 -13.25
C SER A 154 16.64 18.57 -14.59
N CYS A 155 17.68 19.26 -15.07
CA CYS A 155 17.68 19.89 -16.40
C CYS A 155 17.69 18.83 -17.51
N ALA A 156 18.49 17.77 -17.37
CA ALA A 156 18.56 16.66 -18.31
C ALA A 156 17.21 15.93 -18.42
N GLU A 157 16.56 15.65 -17.29
CA GLU A 157 15.23 15.03 -17.23
C GLU A 157 14.18 15.94 -17.89
N SER A 158 14.16 17.23 -17.53
CA SER A 158 13.27 18.22 -18.14
C SER A 158 13.45 18.33 -19.65
N GLN A 159 14.71 18.31 -20.12
CA GLN A 159 15.05 18.32 -21.53
C GLN A 159 14.58 17.02 -22.21
N CYS A 160 14.79 15.86 -21.59
CA CYS A 160 14.32 14.57 -22.08
C CYS A 160 12.79 14.59 -22.26
N CYS A 161 12.03 15.01 -21.24
CA CYS A 161 10.57 15.16 -21.32
C CYS A 161 10.13 16.05 -22.49
N ARG A 162 10.74 17.23 -22.64
CA ARG A 162 10.45 18.14 -23.78
C ARG A 162 10.76 17.51 -25.13
N THR A 163 11.85 16.74 -25.22
CA THR A 163 12.25 16.10 -26.47
C THR A 163 11.25 15.01 -26.84
N VAL A 164 10.86 14.18 -25.87
CA VAL A 164 9.81 13.15 -26.02
C VAL A 164 8.49 13.79 -26.47
N ASP A 165 8.06 14.87 -25.82
CA ASP A 165 6.83 15.58 -26.21
C ASP A 165 6.89 16.12 -27.65
N SER A 166 8.01 16.72 -28.04
CA SER A 166 8.20 17.26 -29.39
C SER A 166 8.13 16.18 -30.46
N VAL A 167 8.64 14.98 -30.16
CA VAL A 167 8.65 13.83 -31.07
C VAL A 167 7.26 13.19 -31.15
N ILE A 168 6.57 13.03 -30.02
CA ILE A 168 5.20 12.49 -29.98
C ILE A 168 4.22 13.40 -30.73
N LEU A 169 4.40 14.73 -30.67
CA LEU A 169 3.60 15.71 -31.43
C LEU A 169 3.72 15.56 -32.95
N THR A 170 4.77 14.92 -33.48
CA THR A 170 4.90 14.68 -34.92
C THR A 170 4.02 13.52 -35.43
N LEU A 171 3.49 12.69 -34.52
CA LEU A 171 2.59 11.60 -34.86
C LEU A 171 1.19 12.14 -35.23
N LYS A 172 0.36 11.28 -35.83
CA LYS A 172 -1.04 11.65 -36.07
C LYS A 172 -1.76 11.83 -34.73
N ARG A 173 -2.70 12.77 -34.66
CA ARG A 173 -3.48 13.08 -33.44
C ARG A 173 -4.08 11.86 -32.71
N LYS A 174 -4.48 10.81 -33.45
CA LYS A 174 -4.97 9.54 -32.86
C LYS A 174 -3.84 8.66 -32.29
N GLU A 175 -2.71 8.59 -32.99
CA GLU A 175 -1.52 7.82 -32.58
C GLU A 175 -0.85 8.47 -31.35
N GLU A 176 -0.73 9.79 -31.37
CA GLU A 176 -0.20 10.63 -30.28
C GLU A 176 -0.95 10.37 -28.96
N LYS A 177 -2.28 10.51 -28.96
CA LYS A 177 -3.10 10.34 -27.75
C LYS A 177 -3.09 8.90 -27.22
N VAL A 178 -3.12 7.90 -28.11
CA VAL A 178 -3.03 6.49 -27.69
C VAL A 178 -1.68 6.22 -27.03
N THR A 179 -0.59 6.75 -27.59
CA THR A 179 0.76 6.61 -27.02
C THR A 179 0.87 7.32 -25.67
N ARG A 180 0.36 8.55 -25.53
CA ARG A 180 0.35 9.27 -24.25
C ARG A 180 -0.43 8.54 -23.16
N LEU A 181 -1.64 8.07 -23.47
CA LEU A 181 -2.47 7.33 -22.51
C LEU A 181 -1.82 6.00 -22.11
N ARG A 182 -1.19 5.30 -23.05
CA ARG A 182 -0.55 4.01 -22.78
C ARG A 182 0.64 4.15 -21.83
N PHE A 183 1.50 5.14 -22.05
CA PHE A 183 2.72 5.35 -21.27
C PHE A 183 2.59 6.37 -20.13
N GLY A 184 1.42 7.00 -19.96
CA GLY A 184 1.21 8.02 -18.92
C GLY A 184 1.92 9.35 -19.19
N ILE A 185 2.27 9.65 -20.44
CA ILE A 185 3.00 10.89 -20.79
C ILE A 185 2.01 12.06 -20.75
N GLY A 186 2.19 12.97 -19.80
CA GLY A 186 1.30 14.12 -19.59
C GLY A 186 -0.06 13.77 -18.98
N VAL A 187 -0.22 12.56 -18.43
CA VAL A 187 -1.43 12.08 -17.75
C VAL A 187 -1.01 11.44 -16.42
N SER A 188 -1.88 11.46 -15.41
CA SER A 188 -1.53 11.00 -14.06
C SER A 188 -1.16 9.51 -13.98
N ASN A 189 -1.77 8.66 -14.80
CA ASN A 189 -1.56 7.21 -14.80
C ASN A 189 -1.42 6.66 -16.23
N SER A 190 -0.70 5.56 -16.37
CA SER A 190 -0.71 4.73 -17.59
C SER A 190 -2.00 3.91 -17.65
N PHE A 191 -2.56 3.76 -18.85
CA PHE A 191 -3.75 2.97 -19.09
C PHE A 191 -3.40 1.63 -19.76
N THR A 192 -4.19 0.61 -19.47
CA THR A 192 -4.12 -0.69 -20.16
C THR A 192 -4.71 -0.60 -21.57
N LEU A 193 -4.34 -1.52 -22.46
CA LEU A 193 -4.88 -1.56 -23.83
C LEU A 193 -6.40 -1.67 -23.88
N GLU A 194 -7.00 -2.33 -22.89
CA GLU A 194 -8.45 -2.51 -22.78
C GLU A 194 -9.13 -1.21 -22.34
N GLU A 195 -8.59 -0.50 -21.35
CA GLU A 195 -9.09 0.80 -20.89
C GLU A 195 -9.01 1.87 -21.98
N VAL A 196 -7.91 1.92 -22.72
CA VAL A 196 -7.79 2.80 -23.89
C VAL A 196 -8.83 2.39 -24.96
N GLY A 197 -9.14 1.10 -25.07
CA GLY A 197 -10.20 0.55 -25.95
C GLY A 197 -11.56 1.11 -25.66
N VAL A 198 -11.93 1.04 -24.39
CA VAL A 198 -13.19 1.58 -23.89
C VAL A 198 -13.26 3.10 -24.13
N ALA A 199 -12.17 3.84 -23.88
CA ALA A 199 -12.13 5.29 -24.05
C ALA A 199 -12.33 5.74 -25.53
N TYR A 200 -11.85 4.96 -26.50
CA TYR A 200 -11.98 5.27 -27.93
C TYR A 200 -13.14 4.56 -28.63
N GLY A 201 -13.86 3.66 -27.95
CA GLY A 201 -14.91 2.84 -28.56
C GLY A 201 -14.37 1.82 -29.57
N VAL A 202 -13.16 1.31 -29.34
CA VAL A 202 -12.41 0.47 -30.27
C VAL A 202 -11.94 -0.81 -29.57
N THR A 203 -11.76 -1.91 -30.33
CA THR A 203 -11.27 -3.17 -29.76
C THR A 203 -9.83 -3.06 -29.26
N ARG A 204 -9.48 -3.85 -28.23
CA ARG A 204 -8.12 -3.95 -27.67
C ARG A 204 -7.06 -4.18 -28.76
N GLU A 205 -7.31 -5.11 -29.68
CA GLU A 205 -6.37 -5.46 -30.74
C GLU A 205 -6.11 -4.30 -31.69
N ARG A 206 -7.13 -3.49 -31.96
CA ARG A 206 -6.97 -2.32 -32.82
C ARG A 206 -6.07 -1.26 -32.18
N ILE A 207 -6.09 -1.10 -30.86
CA ILE A 207 -5.17 -0.20 -30.15
C ILE A 207 -3.74 -0.73 -30.17
N ARG A 208 -3.56 -2.05 -29.96
CA ARG A 208 -2.25 -2.70 -30.09
C ARG A 208 -1.63 -2.46 -31.48
N GLN A 209 -2.45 -2.51 -32.53
CA GLN A 209 -2.00 -2.18 -33.90
C GLN A 209 -1.60 -0.70 -34.04
N ILE A 210 -2.35 0.23 -33.44
CA ILE A 210 -2.04 1.66 -33.46
C ILE A 210 -0.74 1.93 -32.70
N GLU A 211 -0.55 1.30 -31.54
CA GLU A 211 0.69 1.38 -30.74
C GLU A 211 1.89 0.87 -31.54
N ALA A 212 1.81 -0.35 -32.08
CA ALA A 212 2.89 -0.93 -32.89
C ALA A 212 3.23 -0.05 -34.10
N LYS A 213 2.23 0.56 -34.73
CA LYS A 213 2.43 1.50 -35.84
C LYS A 213 3.09 2.80 -35.38
N SER A 214 2.71 3.31 -34.21
CA SER A 214 3.28 4.53 -33.62
C SER A 214 4.75 4.31 -33.25
N LEU A 215 5.07 3.22 -32.55
CA LEU A 215 6.44 2.83 -32.21
C LEU A 215 7.31 2.61 -33.45
N ARG A 216 6.77 1.98 -34.51
CA ARG A 216 7.50 1.83 -35.78
C ARG A 216 7.87 3.18 -36.41
N LYS A 217 6.99 4.19 -36.33
CA LYS A 217 7.28 5.54 -36.83
C LYS A 217 8.31 6.27 -35.98
N LEU A 218 8.22 6.13 -34.65
CA LEU A 218 9.18 6.69 -33.71
C LEU A 218 10.57 6.07 -33.85
N ARG A 219 10.65 4.82 -34.33
CA ARG A 219 11.90 4.12 -34.62
C ARG A 219 12.59 4.56 -35.92
N ASN A 220 11.99 5.44 -36.71
CA ASN A 220 12.67 6.01 -37.87
C ASN A 220 13.87 6.86 -37.42
N PRO A 221 15.00 6.84 -38.16
CA PRO A 221 16.25 7.49 -37.76
C PRO A 221 16.07 8.98 -37.40
N ILE A 222 15.21 9.69 -38.12
CA ILE A 222 14.93 11.11 -37.88
C ILE A 222 14.37 11.38 -36.47
N HIS A 223 13.57 10.45 -35.94
CA HIS A 223 12.95 10.57 -34.62
C HIS A 223 13.79 9.86 -33.55
N SER A 224 14.32 8.67 -33.85
CA SER A 224 15.15 7.91 -32.91
C SER A 224 16.46 8.62 -32.59
N ASP A 225 17.10 9.28 -33.56
CA ASP A 225 18.38 9.98 -33.35
C ASP A 225 18.20 11.14 -32.35
N ARG A 226 17.04 11.82 -32.34
CA ARG A 226 16.72 12.87 -31.35
C ARG A 226 16.47 12.31 -29.95
N LEU A 227 15.77 11.17 -29.85
CA LEU A 227 15.50 10.52 -28.58
C LEU A 227 16.80 9.94 -27.98
N LEU A 228 17.63 9.31 -28.81
CA LEU A 228 18.93 8.77 -28.40
C LEU A 228 19.89 9.87 -27.96
N LEU A 229 19.90 11.01 -28.64
CA LEU A 229 20.70 12.16 -28.23
C LEU A 229 20.28 12.70 -26.85
N ALA A 230 18.96 12.76 -26.57
CA ALA A 230 18.46 13.21 -25.28
C ALA A 230 18.77 12.22 -24.14
N LEU A 231 18.88 10.92 -24.46
CA LEU A 231 19.09 9.86 -23.48
C LEU A 231 20.56 9.54 -23.22
N TYR A 232 21.42 9.65 -24.23
CA TYR A 232 22.83 9.25 -24.16
C TYR A 232 23.82 10.41 -24.37
N GLY A 233 23.34 11.63 -24.66
CA GLY A 233 24.19 12.80 -24.95
C GLY A 233 25.04 12.68 -26.22
N SER A 234 24.99 11.54 -26.91
CA SER A 234 25.76 11.19 -28.09
C SER A 234 24.97 10.23 -28.98
N LEU A 235 25.23 10.25 -30.29
CA LEU A 235 24.60 9.32 -31.22
C LEU A 235 25.38 7.99 -31.20
N PRO A 236 24.72 6.85 -30.93
CA PRO A 236 25.38 5.55 -31.04
C PRO A 236 25.82 5.30 -32.50
N VAL A 237 27.00 4.69 -32.66
CA VAL A 237 27.54 4.33 -33.97
C VAL A 237 26.58 3.34 -34.64
N ARG A 238 26.08 3.68 -35.83
CA ARG A 238 25.11 2.84 -36.56
C ARG A 238 25.71 1.46 -36.84
N GLY A 239 25.25 0.44 -36.12
CA GLY A 239 25.70 -0.95 -36.27
C GLY A 239 25.86 -1.71 -34.96
N GLU A 240 25.97 -1.01 -33.83
CA GLU A 240 26.01 -1.66 -32.52
C GLU A 240 24.60 -1.80 -31.93
N LYS A 241 24.32 -3.00 -31.41
CA LYS A 241 23.08 -3.28 -30.68
C LYS A 241 23.08 -2.38 -29.44
N PRO A 242 22.02 -1.59 -29.17
CA PRO A 242 22.02 -0.73 -27.99
C PRO A 242 22.25 -1.58 -26.74
N PRO A 243 22.99 -1.08 -25.74
CA PRO A 243 23.15 -1.79 -24.47
C PRO A 243 21.76 -2.05 -23.90
N SER A 244 21.50 -3.30 -23.51
CA SER A 244 20.25 -3.69 -22.87
C SER A 244 20.09 -2.84 -21.62
N VAL A 245 19.07 -1.98 -21.62
CA VAL A 245 18.61 -1.36 -20.38
C VAL A 245 18.00 -2.50 -19.57
N ASP A 246 18.64 -2.85 -18.45
CA ASP A 246 18.12 -3.79 -17.47
C ASP A 246 16.88 -3.16 -16.80
N VAL A 247 15.76 -3.20 -17.51
CA VAL A 247 14.46 -3.05 -16.88
C VAL A 247 14.25 -4.35 -16.12
N SER A 248 14.29 -4.27 -14.79
CA SER A 248 13.93 -5.37 -13.89
C SER A 248 12.57 -5.91 -14.29
N ALA A 249 12.60 -7.00 -15.05
CA ALA A 249 11.45 -7.79 -15.42
C ALA A 249 11.07 -8.66 -14.22
N ASP A 250 10.50 -8.01 -13.20
CA ASP A 250 9.77 -8.70 -12.16
C ASP A 250 8.28 -8.40 -12.35
N GLU A 251 7.51 -9.50 -12.36
CA GLU A 251 6.05 -9.59 -12.41
C GLU A 251 5.37 -9.58 -13.80
N ALA A 252 5.55 -10.73 -14.47
CA ALA A 252 4.48 -11.60 -14.97
C ALA A 252 3.40 -11.04 -15.92
N ASP A 253 3.46 -11.51 -17.17
CA ASP A 253 2.34 -12.22 -17.81
C ASP A 253 2.92 -13.22 -18.83
N GLU A 254 3.52 -14.29 -18.30
CA GLU A 254 3.86 -15.52 -19.02
C GLU A 254 2.62 -16.43 -19.05
N ALA A 255 1.72 -16.19 -20.01
CA ALA A 255 0.78 -17.18 -20.50
C ALA A 255 0.24 -16.71 -21.86
N ASP A 256 0.06 -17.66 -22.79
CA ASP A 256 -0.54 -17.49 -24.12
C ASP A 256 0.43 -17.08 -25.26
N GLY A 257 1.69 -17.50 -25.16
CA GLY A 257 2.69 -17.42 -26.24
C GLY A 257 2.85 -18.70 -27.09
N ALA A 258 1.96 -19.68 -26.98
CA ALA A 258 2.02 -20.91 -27.77
C ALA A 258 0.62 -21.26 -28.26
N ILE A 259 0.49 -21.57 -29.56
CA ILE A 259 -0.75 -21.72 -30.34
C ILE A 259 -1.25 -20.37 -30.88
N VAL A 260 -0.60 -19.82 -31.92
CA VAL A 260 -1.20 -19.51 -33.25
C VAL A 260 -0.05 -19.08 -34.18
N GLU A 261 0.78 -20.03 -34.62
CA GLU A 261 1.64 -19.84 -35.81
C GLU A 261 1.17 -20.69 -37.01
N GLU A 262 0.00 -21.31 -36.93
CA GLU A 262 -0.45 -22.28 -37.96
C GLU A 262 -1.89 -22.06 -38.47
N ILE A 263 -2.42 -20.84 -38.37
CA ILE A 263 -3.68 -20.47 -39.05
C ILE A 263 -3.48 -19.15 -39.80
N ILE A 264 -2.63 -19.17 -40.82
CA ILE A 264 -2.66 -18.21 -41.92
C ILE A 264 -2.66 -19.00 -43.23
N ALA A 265 -3.81 -19.56 -43.56
CA ALA A 265 -4.18 -19.88 -44.93
C ALA A 265 -5.70 -19.92 -44.99
N ASP A 266 -6.26 -19.05 -45.83
CA ASP A 266 -7.67 -18.93 -46.21
C ASP A 266 -8.67 -18.59 -45.09
N VAL A 267 -9.16 -17.34 -45.13
CA VAL A 267 -10.59 -16.99 -45.26
C VAL A 267 -10.75 -15.46 -45.15
N ASP A 268 -11.24 -14.91 -46.26
CA ASP A 268 -11.98 -13.69 -46.50
C ASP A 268 -11.59 -12.32 -45.89
N GLN A 269 -11.53 -11.36 -46.82
CA GLN A 269 -11.53 -9.92 -46.60
C GLN A 269 -12.67 -9.48 -45.65
N PRO A 270 -12.40 -8.71 -44.58
CA PRO A 270 -13.42 -7.91 -43.96
C PRO A 270 -13.63 -6.61 -44.75
N PRO A 271 -14.83 -6.01 -44.67
CA PRO A 271 -15.43 -5.28 -45.78
C PRO A 271 -14.72 -3.96 -46.08
N LYS A 272 -14.74 -3.57 -47.35
CA LYS A 272 -14.54 -2.17 -47.75
C LYS A 272 -15.67 -1.35 -47.13
N ILE A 273 -15.35 -0.61 -46.08
CA ILE A 273 -16.15 0.53 -45.67
C ILE A 273 -15.61 1.71 -46.46
N ASP A 274 -16.48 2.38 -47.21
CA ASP A 274 -16.15 3.52 -48.06
C ASP A 274 -15.31 4.57 -47.31
N PRO A 275 -14.30 5.19 -47.95
CA PRO A 275 -13.52 6.26 -47.35
C PRO A 275 -14.30 7.60 -47.25
N SER A 276 -15.61 7.60 -47.51
CA SER A 276 -16.47 8.78 -47.53
C SER A 276 -17.64 8.60 -46.55
N SER A 277 -17.33 8.66 -45.26
CA SER A 277 -18.27 9.24 -44.30
C SER A 277 -17.51 10.33 -43.54
N GLU A 278 -17.73 11.56 -43.98
CA GLU A 278 -17.44 12.75 -43.21
C GLU A 278 -18.21 12.62 -41.89
N ILE A 279 -17.50 12.28 -40.82
CA ILE A 279 -18.04 12.39 -39.47
C ILE A 279 -17.78 13.84 -39.07
N ASN A 280 -18.88 14.59 -38.98
CA ASN A 280 -18.96 16.01 -38.64
C ASN A 280 -17.86 16.48 -37.69
N GLU A 281 -17.15 17.51 -38.14
CA GLU A 281 -16.33 18.38 -37.31
C GLU A 281 -17.25 19.28 -36.47
N ASP A 282 -17.79 18.76 -35.37
CA ASP A 282 -18.31 19.64 -34.32
C ASP A 282 -17.19 19.94 -33.30
N PRO A 283 -16.98 21.21 -32.91
CA PRO A 283 -15.98 21.56 -31.93
C PRO A 283 -16.44 21.01 -30.58
N ILE A 284 -15.70 20.04 -30.03
CA ILE A 284 -15.92 19.61 -28.65
C ILE A 284 -15.58 20.81 -27.76
N THR A 285 -16.63 21.48 -27.32
CA THR A 285 -16.64 22.43 -26.21
C THR A 285 -15.82 21.86 -25.07
N TYR A 286 -14.88 22.66 -24.57
CA TYR A 286 -14.16 22.40 -23.34
C TYR A 286 -15.18 22.16 -22.21
N VAL A 287 -15.43 20.89 -21.87
CA VAL A 287 -15.97 20.55 -20.57
C VAL A 287 -14.82 20.79 -19.59
N LYS A 288 -14.92 21.90 -18.87
CA LYS A 288 -14.15 22.17 -17.67
C LYS A 288 -14.44 21.00 -16.71
N MET A 289 -13.62 19.97 -16.72
CA MET A 289 -13.81 18.79 -15.86
C MET A 289 -13.50 19.21 -14.43
N SER A 290 -14.57 19.43 -13.67
CA SER A 290 -14.60 19.20 -12.23
C SER A 290 -14.13 17.78 -11.92
N SER A 291 -13.32 17.67 -10.85
CA SER A 291 -12.91 16.47 -10.09
C SER A 291 -13.15 15.07 -10.71
N PRO A 292 -12.08 14.26 -10.98
CA PRO A 292 -12.17 12.95 -11.65
C PRO A 292 -12.87 11.80 -10.92
N ASN A 293 -13.25 11.96 -9.64
CA ASN A 293 -13.75 10.85 -8.82
C ASN A 293 -15.18 10.40 -9.18
N GLU A 294 -16.03 11.29 -9.71
CA GLU A 294 -17.45 10.96 -9.94
C GLU A 294 -17.66 10.16 -11.24
N SER A 295 -16.87 10.44 -12.28
CA SER A 295 -16.98 9.78 -13.60
C SER A 295 -16.49 8.33 -13.55
N SER A 296 -15.40 8.07 -12.82
CA SER A 296 -14.88 6.72 -12.58
C SER A 296 -15.89 5.87 -11.81
N ALA A 297 -16.48 6.44 -10.74
CA ALA A 297 -17.50 5.76 -9.95
C ALA A 297 -18.75 5.42 -10.77
N LEU A 298 -19.25 6.32 -11.62
CA LEU A 298 -20.42 6.07 -12.48
C LEU A 298 -20.16 5.01 -13.57
N ILE A 299 -18.97 5.01 -14.15
CA ILE A 299 -18.57 4.00 -15.15
C ILE A 299 -18.41 2.63 -14.46
N GLN A 300 -17.80 2.59 -13.28
CA GLN A 300 -17.63 1.36 -12.49
C GLN A 300 -18.98 0.83 -11.97
N LEU A 301 -19.92 1.73 -11.65
CA LEU A 301 -21.30 1.40 -11.28
C LEU A 301 -22.11 0.86 -12.48
N MET A 302 -21.91 1.41 -13.69
CA MET A 302 -22.51 0.87 -14.92
C MET A 302 -21.92 -0.50 -15.31
N VAL A 303 -20.61 -0.70 -15.16
CA VAL A 303 -19.94 -1.99 -15.43
C VAL A 303 -20.39 -3.06 -14.44
N THR A 304 -20.52 -2.71 -13.15
CA THR A 304 -21.00 -3.61 -12.10
C THR A 304 -22.49 -3.95 -12.25
N LEU A 305 -23.34 -3.04 -12.71
CA LEU A 305 -24.75 -3.33 -12.99
C LEU A 305 -24.92 -4.30 -14.18
N LYS A 306 -24.09 -4.16 -15.22
CA LYS A 306 -24.14 -5.03 -16.40
C LYS A 306 -23.55 -6.41 -16.10
N SER A 307 -22.53 -6.50 -15.25
CA SER A 307 -21.98 -7.78 -14.78
C SER A 307 -22.92 -8.48 -13.79
N LEU A 308 -23.60 -7.73 -12.93
CA LEU A 308 -24.65 -8.22 -12.03
C LEU A 308 -25.82 -8.85 -12.80
N GLY A 309 -26.29 -8.20 -13.88
CA GLY A 309 -27.36 -8.75 -14.73
C GLY A 309 -27.00 -10.09 -15.36
N ARG A 310 -25.75 -10.25 -15.84
CA ARG A 310 -25.27 -11.53 -16.39
C ARG A 310 -25.16 -12.61 -15.31
N LEU A 311 -24.77 -12.26 -14.09
CA LEU A 311 -24.64 -13.20 -12.98
C LEU A 311 -25.99 -13.72 -12.50
N LEU A 312 -27.03 -12.87 -12.44
CA LEU A 312 -28.37 -13.31 -12.05
C LEU A 312 -28.98 -14.24 -13.10
N SER A 313 -28.83 -13.94 -14.39
CA SER A 313 -29.26 -14.84 -15.47
C SER A 313 -28.54 -16.21 -15.40
N GLN A 314 -27.24 -16.23 -15.11
CA GLN A 314 -26.49 -17.49 -14.89
C GLN A 314 -26.97 -18.28 -13.67
N MET A 315 -27.63 -17.64 -12.70
CA MET A 315 -28.17 -18.29 -11.50
C MET A 315 -29.57 -18.85 -11.73
N GLU A 316 -30.40 -18.14 -12.49
CA GLU A 316 -31.68 -18.67 -12.98
C GLU A 316 -31.46 -19.93 -13.84
N ASP A 317 -30.50 -19.88 -14.77
CA ASP A 317 -30.12 -21.05 -15.59
C ASP A 317 -29.58 -22.23 -14.75
N ALA A 318 -29.02 -21.94 -13.57
CA ALA A 318 -28.53 -22.95 -12.64
C ALA A 318 -29.61 -23.48 -11.67
N GLY A 319 -30.85 -22.98 -11.75
CA GLY A 319 -31.99 -23.40 -10.93
C GLY A 319 -32.02 -22.81 -9.52
N VAL A 320 -31.26 -21.74 -9.25
CA VAL A 320 -31.23 -21.03 -7.96
C VAL A 320 -32.38 -20.03 -7.90
N ARG A 321 -33.11 -19.97 -6.78
CA ARG A 321 -34.21 -19.00 -6.63
C ARG A 321 -33.65 -17.60 -6.39
N VAL A 322 -33.85 -16.71 -7.36
CA VAL A 322 -33.53 -15.28 -7.28
C VAL A 322 -34.84 -14.51 -7.13
N LEU A 323 -34.94 -13.69 -6.09
CA LEU A 323 -36.02 -12.73 -5.90
C LEU A 323 -35.43 -11.33 -6.13
N ASP A 324 -35.63 -10.81 -7.34
CA ASP A 324 -35.16 -9.48 -7.73
C ASP A 324 -36.29 -8.45 -7.51
N ASP A 325 -36.17 -7.63 -6.45
CA ASP A 325 -37.12 -6.54 -6.13
C ASP A 325 -36.49 -5.16 -6.37
N ARG A 326 -35.77 -4.97 -7.49
CA ARG A 326 -35.18 -3.68 -7.87
C ARG A 326 -36.19 -2.55 -8.11
N GLN A 327 -37.45 -2.88 -8.39
CA GLN A 327 -38.50 -1.91 -8.77
C GLN A 327 -39.63 -1.79 -7.72
N GLY A 328 -39.57 -2.56 -6.61
CA GLY A 328 -40.58 -2.53 -5.55
C GLY A 328 -40.12 -1.83 -4.27
N THR A 329 -40.80 -2.10 -3.16
CA THR A 329 -40.69 -1.35 -1.89
C THR A 329 -39.38 -1.60 -1.14
N SER A 330 -38.68 -2.71 -1.41
CA SER A 330 -37.49 -3.08 -0.65
C SER A 330 -36.16 -2.74 -1.32
N GLY A 331 -36.13 -2.58 -2.66
CA GLY A 331 -34.93 -2.22 -3.43
C GLY A 331 -33.77 -3.21 -3.31
N LYS A 332 -34.02 -4.44 -2.82
CA LYS A 332 -33.01 -5.44 -2.49
C LYS A 332 -33.14 -6.68 -3.37
N ILE A 333 -32.02 -7.31 -3.66
CA ILE A 333 -31.96 -8.56 -4.42
C ILE A 333 -31.67 -9.70 -3.46
N TRP A 334 -32.50 -10.73 -3.44
CA TRP A 334 -32.30 -11.92 -2.61
C TRP A 334 -31.98 -13.13 -3.48
N VAL A 335 -30.96 -13.89 -3.11
CA VAL A 335 -30.57 -15.14 -3.77
C VAL A 335 -30.55 -16.26 -2.73
N ASP A 336 -31.50 -17.19 -2.88
CA ASP A 336 -31.62 -18.35 -1.98
C ASP A 336 -30.84 -19.53 -2.55
N VAL A 337 -29.65 -19.78 -2.00
CA VAL A 337 -28.80 -20.91 -2.36
C VAL A 337 -29.02 -22.03 -1.35
N ALA A 338 -30.00 -22.89 -1.60
CA ALA A 338 -30.20 -24.10 -0.82
C ALA A 338 -29.16 -25.17 -1.20
N ASP A 339 -28.46 -25.68 -0.19
CA ASP A 339 -27.43 -26.73 -0.19
C ASP A 339 -26.15 -26.55 -1.03
N ILE A 340 -25.04 -26.42 -0.30
CA ILE A 340 -23.65 -26.13 -0.75
C ILE A 340 -22.96 -27.35 -1.42
N SER A 341 -23.72 -28.40 -1.77
CA SER A 341 -23.16 -29.70 -2.17
C SER A 341 -22.56 -29.72 -3.58
N ASN A 342 -22.93 -28.78 -4.45
CA ASN A 342 -22.46 -28.75 -5.85
C ASN A 342 -21.30 -27.77 -6.07
N GLY A 343 -20.18 -28.24 -6.65
CA GLY A 343 -18.99 -27.40 -6.93
C GLY A 343 -19.24 -26.19 -7.85
N LYS A 344 -20.26 -26.25 -8.72
CA LYS A 344 -20.73 -25.13 -9.54
C LYS A 344 -21.36 -24.01 -8.68
N HIS A 345 -22.10 -24.36 -7.62
CA HIS A 345 -22.76 -23.40 -6.73
C HIS A 345 -21.74 -22.62 -5.89
N ARG A 346 -20.64 -23.25 -5.44
CA ARG A 346 -19.55 -22.55 -4.74
C ARG A 346 -18.86 -21.49 -5.59
N LYS A 347 -18.72 -21.72 -6.90
CA LYS A 347 -18.14 -20.72 -7.82
C LYS A 347 -19.07 -19.52 -7.99
N LEU A 348 -20.39 -19.76 -8.05
CA LEU A 348 -21.40 -18.70 -8.13
C LEU A 348 -21.48 -17.88 -6.83
N VAL A 349 -21.41 -18.51 -5.66
CA VAL A 349 -21.35 -17.83 -4.36
C VAL A 349 -20.11 -16.94 -4.22
N ARG A 350 -18.93 -17.40 -4.65
CA ARG A 350 -17.72 -16.55 -4.65
C ARG A 350 -17.87 -15.33 -5.55
N LYS A 351 -18.53 -15.48 -6.70
CA LYS A 351 -18.83 -14.36 -7.60
C LYS A 351 -19.84 -13.38 -6.98
N LEU A 352 -20.81 -13.85 -6.19
CA LEU A 352 -21.74 -12.97 -5.44
C LEU A 352 -21.02 -12.16 -4.37
N LEU A 353 -20.14 -12.79 -3.58
CA LEU A 353 -19.34 -12.11 -2.57
C LEU A 353 -18.42 -11.05 -3.20
N ALA A 354 -17.82 -11.36 -4.37
CA ALA A 354 -16.98 -10.41 -5.10
C ALA A 354 -17.75 -9.18 -5.63
N VAL A 355 -19.06 -9.31 -5.85
CA VAL A 355 -19.94 -8.21 -6.28
C VAL A 355 -20.56 -7.48 -5.07
N GLY A 356 -20.31 -7.94 -3.84
CA GLY A 356 -20.72 -7.28 -2.59
C GLY A 356 -22.07 -7.72 -2.03
N PHE A 357 -22.48 -8.97 -2.25
CA PHE A 357 -23.64 -9.55 -1.55
C PHE A 357 -23.24 -10.01 -0.14
N GLU A 358 -24.09 -9.75 0.85
CA GLU A 358 -23.91 -10.18 2.23
C GLU A 358 -24.73 -11.44 2.55
N PHE A 359 -24.19 -12.31 3.40
CA PHE A 359 -24.87 -13.55 3.81
C PHE A 359 -25.80 -13.30 5.01
N SER A 360 -27.08 -13.67 4.88
CA SER A 360 -28.06 -13.65 5.96
C SER A 360 -28.45 -15.08 6.36
N PRO A 361 -28.21 -15.49 7.62
CA PRO A 361 -28.53 -16.84 8.08
C PRO A 361 -30.02 -17.18 7.88
N GLY A 362 -30.31 -18.25 7.14
CA GLY A 362 -31.67 -18.76 6.89
C GLY A 362 -32.44 -18.09 5.74
N LYS A 363 -31.89 -17.06 5.09
CA LYS A 363 -32.53 -16.36 3.96
C LYS A 363 -31.66 -16.21 2.69
N GLY A 364 -30.40 -16.62 2.74
CA GLY A 364 -29.49 -16.62 1.59
C GLY A 364 -28.63 -15.35 1.50
N TYR A 365 -28.23 -14.98 0.29
CA TYR A 365 -27.37 -13.82 0.01
C TYR A 365 -28.23 -12.64 -0.44
N TRP A 366 -27.94 -11.44 0.07
CA TRP A 366 -28.67 -10.22 -0.31
C TRP A 366 -27.75 -9.06 -0.64
N LYS A 367 -28.24 -8.13 -1.48
CA LYS A 367 -27.58 -6.87 -1.81
C LYS A 367 -28.59 -5.74 -1.89
#